data_AF-A0A7C7K9P5-F1
#
_entry.id   AF-A0A7C7K9P5-F1
#
_cell.length_a   1.000
_cell.length_b   1.000
_cell.length_c   1.000
_cell.angle_alpha   90.00
_cell.angle_beta   90.00
_cell.angle_gamma   90.00
#
_symmetry.space_group_name_H-M   'P 1'
#
loop_
_entity.id
_entity.type
_entity.pdbx_description
1 polymer ?
#
loop_
_entity_poly.entity_id
_entity_poly.type
_entity_poly.pdbx_seq_one_letter_code
_entity_poly.pdbx_strand_id
1 'polypeptide(L)'
;MKSDRKLVAHLMRRAGFGATPSELDRLTSEQTYDEIVEDLVNPERFDEIDMSYVERYYVGEPVAVHVGKWLYRMANTKRPLEEKMALFLHHIFPVAWGKSEHGPSLYNEINLFRNVGMTSFGKILLELSKDPAMIFWLDNNENHKDEINENYGRELLELFSMGVGNYTEDDIKNASRSFTGWTFKQPLSLYPYGHHEAVFQFLPEDHDYGEKEFLGQRGNFDGGDIIEIIIKQSATARFLSRHLYNFFVEDEIQVPSWETVPPKNPEAIEELTTAFMESRGDMKVVLKTLFSSEFFKESSAKPKVKSPTELIVGVIRQTGEFSRPKPGIHEFAVTTLNGSAIEGPLAVMGQRLMNPPTV
;
A
#
# COMPACT_ATOMS: atom_id res chain seq x y z
N MET A 1 3.66 29.69 16.62
CA MET A 1 4.17 30.42 15.43
C MET A 1 3.28 30.01 14.26
N LYS A 2 2.88 30.91 13.36
CA LYS A 2 2.05 30.51 12.20
C LYS A 2 2.92 29.74 11.19
N SER A 3 2.44 28.60 10.73
CA SER A 3 3.16 27.76 9.74
C SER A 3 3.29 28.47 8.39
N ASP A 4 4.40 28.25 7.68
CA ASP A 4 4.52 28.74 6.30
C ASP A 4 3.48 28.03 5.41
N ARG A 5 2.59 28.83 4.83
CA ARG A 5 1.49 28.34 3.99
C ARG A 5 1.98 27.59 2.76
N LYS A 6 3.11 27.97 2.16
CA LYS A 6 3.65 27.26 1.00
C LYS A 6 4.14 25.86 1.38
N LEU A 7 4.84 25.77 2.51
CA LEU A 7 5.32 24.50 3.02
C LEU A 7 4.17 23.56 3.45
N VAL A 8 3.16 24.06 4.15
CA VAL A 8 1.97 23.25 4.49
C VAL A 8 1.23 22.80 3.23
N ALA A 9 1.09 23.67 2.23
CA ALA A 9 0.51 23.28 0.95
C ALA A 9 1.32 22.18 0.24
N HIS A 10 2.65 22.20 0.35
CA HIS A 10 3.50 21.12 -0.15
C HIS A 10 3.26 19.81 0.59
N LEU A 11 3.28 19.85 1.92
CA LEU A 11 2.99 18.69 2.76
C LEU A 11 1.64 18.05 2.40
N MET A 12 0.56 18.86 2.35
CA MET A 12 -0.78 18.34 2.05
C MET A 12 -0.93 17.80 0.62
N ARG A 13 -0.09 18.21 -0.33
CA ARG A 13 -0.04 17.61 -1.67
C ARG A 13 0.67 16.26 -1.70
N ARG A 14 1.62 16.01 -0.78
CA ARG A 14 2.41 14.77 -0.71
C ARG A 14 1.79 13.74 0.23
N ALA A 15 1.51 14.15 1.47
CA ALA A 15 0.92 13.34 2.52
C ALA A 15 -0.60 13.20 2.42
N GLY A 16 -1.23 13.90 1.47
CA GLY A 16 -2.66 13.80 1.19
C GLY A 16 -2.97 13.99 -0.29
N PHE A 17 -4.23 14.28 -0.61
CA PHE A 17 -4.68 14.56 -1.98
C PHE A 17 -4.78 16.06 -2.27
N GLY A 18 -3.98 16.87 -1.56
CA GLY A 18 -4.07 18.33 -1.56
C GLY A 18 -5.09 18.87 -0.55
N ALA A 19 -4.87 20.09 -0.10
CA ALA A 19 -5.79 20.85 0.74
C ALA A 19 -6.47 21.96 -0.06
N THR A 20 -7.73 22.23 0.26
CA THR A 20 -8.49 23.38 -0.21
C THR A 20 -7.92 24.68 0.38
N PRO A 21 -8.20 25.87 -0.21
CA PRO A 21 -7.74 27.14 0.35
C PRO A 21 -8.17 27.35 1.81
N SER A 22 -9.41 27.00 2.16
CA SER A 22 -9.94 27.14 3.52
C SER A 22 -9.28 26.20 4.52
N GLU A 23 -9.01 24.93 4.14
CA GLU A 23 -8.25 24.00 4.98
C GLU A 23 -6.83 24.52 5.23
N LEU A 24 -6.14 25.05 4.22
CA LEU A 24 -4.80 25.61 4.38
C LEU A 24 -4.79 26.83 5.31
N ASP A 25 -5.75 27.74 5.14
CA ASP A 25 -5.85 28.94 5.98
C ASP A 25 -6.14 28.56 7.44
N ARG A 26 -6.98 27.54 7.67
CA ARG A 26 -7.24 26.97 8.99
C ARG A 26 -5.97 26.33 9.60
N LEU A 27 -5.36 25.36 8.91
CA LEU A 27 -4.16 24.66 9.41
C LEU A 27 -3.01 25.64 9.74
N THR A 28 -2.75 26.62 8.87
CA THR A 28 -1.65 27.57 9.05
C THR A 28 -1.90 28.63 10.12
N SER A 29 -3.16 28.85 10.50
CA SER A 29 -3.53 29.77 11.58
C SER A 29 -3.61 29.09 12.95
N GLU A 30 -3.96 27.81 13.00
CA GLU A 30 -4.21 27.05 14.23
C GLU A 30 -3.01 26.22 14.70
N GLN A 31 -2.16 25.73 13.79
CA GLN A 31 -1.14 24.72 14.07
C GLN A 31 0.24 25.09 13.50
N THR A 32 1.29 24.61 14.15
CA THR A 32 2.66 24.58 13.65
C THR A 32 2.86 23.44 12.65
N TYR A 33 3.93 23.49 11.84
CA TYR A 33 4.21 22.46 10.83
C TYR A 33 4.38 21.08 11.48
N ASP A 34 5.12 21.02 12.59
CA ASP A 34 5.38 19.77 13.29
C ASP A 34 4.11 19.19 13.93
N GLU A 35 3.20 20.03 14.42
CA GLU A 35 1.88 19.57 14.89
C GLU A 35 1.04 18.99 13.75
N ILE A 36 1.10 19.57 12.55
CA ILE A 36 0.41 19.05 11.36
C ILE A 36 1.01 17.70 10.95
N VAL A 37 2.34 17.56 10.95
CA VAL A 37 3.02 16.28 10.66
C VAL A 37 2.63 15.23 11.71
N GLU A 38 2.64 15.61 12.99
CA GLU A 38 2.26 14.73 14.10
C GLU A 38 0.80 14.25 13.97
N ASP A 39 -0.12 15.12 13.56
CA ASP A 39 -1.50 14.76 13.31
C ASP A 39 -1.65 13.81 12.10
N LEU A 40 -0.88 14.03 11.03
CA LEU A 40 -0.90 13.16 9.85
C LEU A 40 -0.46 11.74 10.18
N VAL A 41 0.60 11.57 10.98
CA VAL A 41 1.12 10.23 11.34
C VAL A 41 0.31 9.54 12.44
N ASN A 42 -0.64 10.23 13.07
CA ASN A 42 -1.55 9.68 14.08
C ASN A 42 -3.02 9.82 13.63
N PRO A 43 -3.43 9.09 12.57
CA PRO A 43 -4.78 9.22 12.00
C PRO A 43 -5.89 8.90 13.02
N GLU A 44 -5.62 8.09 14.04
CA GLU A 44 -6.57 7.74 15.10
C GLU A 44 -7.10 8.95 15.90
N ARG A 45 -6.43 10.11 15.83
CA ARG A 45 -6.90 11.37 16.44
C ARG A 45 -8.14 11.94 15.76
N PHE A 46 -8.47 11.48 14.56
CA PHE A 46 -9.57 12.00 13.75
C PHE A 46 -10.62 10.92 13.50
N ASP A 47 -11.88 11.33 13.35
CA ASP A 47 -12.97 10.39 13.05
C ASP A 47 -12.79 9.76 11.66
N GLU A 48 -13.19 8.50 11.53
CA GLU A 48 -13.35 7.84 10.24
C GLU A 48 -14.61 8.32 9.51
N ILE A 49 -14.63 8.10 8.20
CA ILE A 49 -15.87 8.21 7.43
C ILE A 49 -16.76 7.01 7.78
N ASP A 50 -18.00 7.29 8.18
CA ASP A 50 -19.04 6.28 8.29
C ASP A 50 -19.39 5.73 6.90
N MET A 51 -18.86 4.54 6.60
CA MET A 51 -19.08 3.88 5.32
C MET A 51 -20.49 3.34 5.16
N SER A 52 -21.27 3.18 6.24
CA SER A 52 -22.65 2.69 6.15
C SER A 52 -23.54 3.62 5.33
N TYR A 53 -23.21 4.91 5.29
CA TYR A 53 -23.91 5.88 4.44
C TYR A 53 -23.42 5.80 2.98
N VAL A 54 -22.12 5.62 2.77
CA VAL A 54 -21.49 5.51 1.44
C VAL A 54 -21.96 4.26 0.71
N GLU A 55 -22.06 3.13 1.41
CA GLU A 55 -22.48 1.84 0.87
C GLU A 55 -23.92 1.85 0.35
N ARG A 56 -24.79 2.71 0.86
CA ARG A 56 -26.17 2.87 0.35
C ARG A 56 -26.22 3.49 -1.04
N TYR A 57 -25.20 4.24 -1.45
CA TYR A 57 -25.13 4.89 -2.76
C TYR A 57 -24.33 4.08 -3.79
N TYR A 58 -23.39 3.28 -3.30
CA TYR A 58 -22.50 2.46 -4.12
C TYR A 58 -22.73 0.99 -3.77
N VAL A 59 -23.88 0.48 -4.19
CA VAL A 59 -24.33 -0.90 -3.97
C VAL A 59 -23.87 -1.80 -5.11
N GLY A 60 -23.61 -3.07 -4.78
CA GLY A 60 -23.25 -4.11 -5.74
C GLY A 60 -21.78 -4.48 -5.68
N GLU A 61 -21.44 -5.43 -6.53
CA GLU A 61 -20.14 -6.13 -6.57
C GLU A 61 -19.18 -5.71 -7.70
N PRO A 62 -19.56 -4.95 -8.75
CA PRO A 62 -18.59 -4.54 -9.76
C PRO A 62 -17.40 -3.83 -9.13
N VAL A 63 -16.17 -4.16 -9.56
CA VAL A 63 -14.94 -3.56 -9.04
C VAL A 63 -14.97 -2.02 -9.08
N ALA A 64 -15.61 -1.42 -10.09
CA ALA A 64 -15.76 0.03 -10.19
C ALA A 64 -16.51 0.65 -9.00
N VAL A 65 -17.48 -0.06 -8.41
CA VAL A 65 -18.19 0.36 -7.19
C VAL A 65 -17.24 0.43 -6.00
N HIS A 66 -16.38 -0.58 -5.83
CA HIS A 66 -15.35 -0.60 -4.77
C HIS A 66 -14.30 0.50 -4.97
N VAL A 67 -13.86 0.73 -6.21
CA VAL A 67 -12.98 1.87 -6.51
C VAL A 67 -13.68 3.19 -6.23
N GLY A 68 -14.96 3.34 -6.57
CA GLY A 68 -15.75 4.52 -6.26
C GLY A 68 -15.84 4.81 -4.75
N LYS A 69 -16.04 3.78 -3.93
CA LYS A 69 -15.99 3.88 -2.46
C LYS A 69 -14.62 4.38 -1.99
N TRP A 70 -13.54 3.89 -2.59
CA TRP A 70 -12.19 4.31 -2.24
C TRP A 70 -11.89 5.76 -2.65
N LEU A 71 -12.24 6.16 -3.88
CA LEU A 71 -12.14 7.55 -4.34
C LEU A 71 -12.91 8.50 -3.43
N TYR A 72 -14.10 8.09 -2.98
CA TYR A 72 -14.89 8.88 -2.04
C TYR A 72 -14.16 9.07 -0.71
N ARG A 73 -13.53 8.01 -0.16
CA ARG A 73 -12.72 8.11 1.06
C ARG A 73 -11.52 9.03 0.87
N MET A 74 -10.74 8.84 -0.19
CA MET A 74 -9.59 9.70 -0.51
C MET A 74 -9.98 11.18 -0.61
N ALA A 75 -11.16 11.48 -1.16
CA ALA A 75 -11.65 12.84 -1.32
C ALA A 75 -12.16 13.47 -0.01
N ASN A 76 -12.72 12.69 0.92
CA ASN A 76 -13.49 13.22 2.05
C ASN A 76 -12.94 12.89 3.44
N THR A 77 -11.91 12.05 3.54
CA THR A 77 -11.37 11.61 4.84
C THR A 77 -10.72 12.76 5.61
N LYS A 78 -10.82 12.71 6.94
CA LYS A 78 -9.98 13.51 7.85
C LYS A 78 -8.61 12.89 8.12
N ARG A 79 -8.36 11.68 7.60
CA ARG A 79 -7.14 10.88 7.74
C ARG A 79 -6.41 10.72 6.40
N PRO A 80 -5.95 11.81 5.77
CA PRO A 80 -5.46 11.76 4.39
C PRO A 80 -4.20 10.90 4.21
N LEU A 81 -3.32 10.84 5.22
CA LEU A 81 -2.11 10.02 5.16
C LEU A 81 -2.42 8.51 5.19
N GLU A 82 -3.46 8.09 5.91
CA GLU A 82 -3.92 6.69 5.94
C GLU A 82 -4.31 6.22 4.53
N GLU A 83 -5.10 7.00 3.80
CA GLU A 83 -5.48 6.68 2.41
C GLU A 83 -4.30 6.81 1.44
N LYS A 84 -3.37 7.74 1.70
CA LYS A 84 -2.14 7.86 0.92
C LYS A 84 -1.21 6.67 1.10
N MET A 85 -1.10 6.15 2.32
CA MET A 85 -0.37 4.92 2.59
C MET A 85 -1.06 3.72 1.97
N ALA A 86 -2.39 3.63 2.02
CA ALA A 86 -3.10 2.57 1.31
C ALA A 86 -2.85 2.60 -0.21
N LEU A 87 -2.81 3.80 -0.82
CA LEU A 87 -2.47 3.95 -2.23
C LEU A 87 -1.01 3.57 -2.52
N PHE A 88 -0.07 3.97 -1.65
CA PHE A 88 1.34 3.58 -1.75
C PHE A 88 1.52 2.06 -1.69
N LEU A 89 0.91 1.40 -0.70
CA LEU A 89 0.99 -0.04 -0.52
C LEU A 89 0.38 -0.79 -1.71
N HIS A 90 -0.78 -0.35 -2.22
CA HIS A 90 -1.36 -0.88 -3.46
C HIS A 90 -0.45 -0.70 -4.70
N HIS A 91 0.48 0.26 -4.70
CA HIS A 91 1.43 0.42 -5.83
C HIS A 91 2.58 -0.58 -5.75
N ILE A 92 3.00 -0.98 -4.55
CA ILE A 92 4.16 -1.86 -4.34
C ILE A 92 3.77 -3.32 -4.08
N PHE A 93 2.53 -3.57 -3.67
CA PHE A 93 1.95 -4.89 -3.44
C PHE A 93 0.78 -5.08 -4.41
N PRO A 94 1.08 -5.44 -5.68
CA PRO A 94 0.05 -5.50 -6.69
C PRO A 94 -0.77 -6.78 -6.55
N VAL A 95 -2.09 -6.61 -6.51
CA VAL A 95 -3.07 -7.65 -6.85
C VAL A 95 -4.02 -7.08 -7.89
N ALA A 96 -4.46 -7.90 -8.84
CA ALA A 96 -5.30 -7.42 -9.94
C ALA A 96 -6.61 -8.20 -10.07
N TRP A 97 -7.67 -7.45 -10.37
CA TRP A 97 -8.95 -7.98 -10.81
C TRP A 97 -8.81 -8.99 -11.95
N GLY A 98 -7.91 -8.75 -12.91
CA GLY A 98 -7.72 -9.63 -14.06
C GLY A 98 -7.34 -11.08 -13.75
N LYS A 99 -6.78 -11.37 -12.57
CA LYS A 99 -6.56 -12.75 -12.09
C LYS A 99 -7.61 -13.16 -11.06
N SER A 100 -7.92 -12.27 -10.11
CA SER A 100 -8.73 -12.65 -8.94
C SER A 100 -10.23 -12.75 -9.24
N GLU A 101 -10.75 -11.88 -10.12
CA GLU A 101 -12.19 -11.72 -10.41
C GLU A 101 -13.09 -11.68 -9.15
N HIS A 102 -12.54 -11.24 -8.01
CA HIS A 102 -13.18 -11.25 -6.70
C HIS A 102 -13.12 -9.88 -6.04
N GLY A 103 -14.15 -9.07 -6.27
CA GLY A 103 -14.19 -7.64 -5.94
C GLY A 103 -14.06 -7.37 -4.43
N PRO A 104 -14.79 -8.12 -3.58
CA PRO A 104 -14.66 -7.98 -2.13
C PRO A 104 -13.24 -8.24 -1.62
N SER A 105 -12.51 -9.24 -2.13
CA SER A 105 -11.14 -9.51 -1.65
C SER A 105 -10.19 -8.36 -1.98
N LEU A 106 -10.24 -7.82 -3.20
CA LEU A 106 -9.42 -6.67 -3.58
C LEU A 106 -9.75 -5.43 -2.74
N TYR A 107 -11.04 -5.20 -2.44
CA TYR A 107 -11.44 -4.10 -1.57
C TYR A 107 -11.03 -4.33 -0.11
N ASN A 108 -11.05 -5.58 0.36
CA ASN A 108 -10.61 -5.96 1.69
C ASN A 108 -9.10 -5.76 1.86
N GLU A 109 -8.29 -6.02 0.84
CA GLU A 109 -6.86 -5.71 0.90
C GLU A 109 -6.62 -4.19 1.04
N ILE A 110 -7.40 -3.35 0.36
CA ILE A 110 -7.35 -1.89 0.61
C ILE A 110 -7.75 -1.54 2.06
N ASN A 111 -8.71 -2.25 2.66
CA ASN A 111 -9.01 -2.10 4.08
C ASN A 111 -7.83 -2.54 4.95
N LEU A 112 -7.18 -3.65 4.62
CA LEU A 112 -5.99 -4.16 5.29
C LEU A 112 -4.89 -3.10 5.28
N PHE A 113 -4.54 -2.55 4.10
CA PHE A 113 -3.54 -1.49 3.99
C PHE A 113 -3.85 -0.25 4.83
N ARG A 114 -5.12 0.15 4.98
CA ARG A 114 -5.50 1.22 5.90
C ARG A 114 -5.26 0.86 7.36
N ASN A 115 -5.62 -0.36 7.74
CA ASN A 115 -5.51 -0.84 9.11
C ASN A 115 -4.04 -1.04 9.56
N VAL A 116 -3.16 -1.45 8.65
CA VAL A 116 -1.77 -1.80 8.98
C VAL A 116 -0.74 -0.80 8.47
N GLY A 117 -1.07 0.07 7.51
CA GLY A 117 -0.10 0.93 6.83
C GLY A 117 0.63 1.94 7.71
N MET A 118 0.08 2.25 8.89
CA MET A 118 0.71 3.11 9.91
C MET A 118 1.27 2.30 11.10
N THR A 119 1.53 1.01 10.93
CA THR A 119 2.14 0.13 11.95
C THR A 119 3.60 -0.20 11.60
N SER A 120 4.16 -1.32 12.07
CA SER A 120 5.50 -1.74 11.65
C SER A 120 5.47 -2.41 10.28
N PHE A 121 6.54 -2.26 9.50
CA PHE A 121 6.66 -2.91 8.19
C PHE A 121 6.59 -4.45 8.30
N GLY A 122 7.12 -5.02 9.39
CA GLY A 122 6.95 -6.46 9.66
C GLY A 122 5.49 -6.85 9.82
N LYS A 123 4.67 -6.04 10.50
CA LYS A 123 3.22 -6.27 10.59
C LYS A 123 2.53 -6.09 9.23
N ILE A 124 2.96 -5.11 8.42
CA ILE A 124 2.44 -4.93 7.06
C ILE A 124 2.67 -6.19 6.23
N LEU A 125 3.91 -6.70 6.19
CA LEU A 125 4.25 -7.91 5.45
C LEU A 125 3.51 -9.14 5.98
N LEU A 126 3.43 -9.30 7.31
CA LEU A 126 2.75 -10.44 7.93
C LEU A 126 1.26 -10.50 7.60
N GLU A 127 0.57 -9.36 7.68
CA GLU A 127 -0.86 -9.30 7.38
C GLU A 127 -1.10 -9.42 5.87
N LEU A 128 -0.21 -8.86 5.03
CA LEU A 128 -0.23 -9.08 3.58
C LEU A 128 -0.04 -10.56 3.22
N SER A 129 0.87 -11.29 3.87
CA SER A 129 1.08 -12.73 3.66
C SER A 129 -0.15 -13.58 3.99
N LYS A 130 -1.08 -13.04 4.79
CA LYS A 130 -2.34 -13.71 5.15
C LYS A 130 -3.52 -13.24 4.31
N ASP A 131 -3.34 -12.20 3.48
CA ASP A 131 -4.42 -11.66 2.66
C ASP A 131 -4.83 -12.67 1.57
N PRO A 132 -6.12 -13.06 1.48
CA PRO A 132 -6.56 -14.02 0.47
C PRO A 132 -6.36 -13.58 -0.98
N ALA A 133 -6.45 -12.28 -1.28
CA ALA A 133 -6.17 -11.77 -2.62
C ALA A 133 -4.68 -11.97 -2.96
N MET A 134 -3.78 -11.66 -2.03
CA MET A 134 -2.34 -11.86 -2.22
C MET A 134 -1.96 -13.34 -2.31
N ILE A 135 -2.51 -14.19 -1.45
CA ILE A 135 -2.29 -15.64 -1.47
C ILE A 135 -2.67 -16.22 -2.84
N PHE A 136 -3.83 -15.84 -3.38
CA PHE A 136 -4.26 -16.28 -4.70
C PHE A 136 -3.45 -15.64 -5.83
N TRP A 137 -3.08 -14.36 -5.69
CA TRP A 137 -2.32 -13.63 -6.69
C TRP A 137 -0.95 -14.27 -6.95
N LEU A 138 -0.30 -14.79 -5.91
CA LEU A 138 1.02 -15.42 -5.99
C LEU A 138 0.97 -16.95 -5.83
N ASP A 139 -0.20 -17.54 -5.99
CA ASP A 139 -0.41 -19.00 -6.00
C ASP A 139 0.08 -19.72 -4.73
N ASN A 140 0.13 -19.02 -3.58
CA ASN A 140 0.54 -19.64 -2.32
C ASN A 140 -0.51 -20.63 -1.80
N ASN A 141 -1.75 -20.56 -2.29
CA ASN A 141 -2.75 -21.61 -2.05
C ASN A 141 -2.38 -22.97 -2.69
N GLU A 142 -1.40 -22.99 -3.60
CA GLU A 142 -0.83 -24.21 -4.21
C GLU A 142 0.55 -24.57 -3.62
N ASN A 143 0.98 -23.89 -2.55
CA ASN A 143 2.26 -24.13 -1.89
C ASN A 143 2.12 -25.19 -0.79
N HIS A 144 2.48 -26.43 -1.11
CA HIS A 144 2.31 -27.59 -0.25
C HIS A 144 3.66 -28.11 0.24
N LYS A 145 3.74 -28.68 1.45
CA LYS A 145 5.02 -29.21 1.99
C LYS A 145 5.73 -30.22 1.08
N ASP A 146 4.96 -30.97 0.27
CA ASP A 146 5.46 -32.01 -0.63
C ASP A 146 5.68 -31.48 -2.07
N GLU A 147 5.20 -30.27 -2.38
CA GLU A 147 5.31 -29.58 -3.68
C GLU A 147 5.43 -28.06 -3.46
N ILE A 148 6.67 -27.59 -3.28
CA ILE A 148 6.95 -26.19 -2.92
C ILE A 148 6.74 -25.28 -4.13
N ASN A 149 5.89 -24.27 -3.96
CA ASN A 149 5.73 -23.18 -4.92
C ASN A 149 6.57 -21.96 -4.50
N GLU A 150 7.57 -21.62 -5.30
CA GLU A 150 8.52 -20.54 -4.99
C GLU A 150 8.02 -19.12 -5.26
N ASN A 151 6.85 -18.97 -5.89
CA ASN A 151 6.38 -17.67 -6.39
C ASN A 151 6.27 -16.64 -5.24
N TYR A 152 5.49 -16.94 -4.20
CA TYR A 152 5.34 -16.03 -3.07
C TYR A 152 6.67 -15.71 -2.35
N GLY A 153 7.49 -16.74 -2.10
CA GLY A 153 8.79 -16.54 -1.44
C GLY A 153 9.75 -15.68 -2.27
N ARG A 154 9.75 -15.84 -3.59
CA ARG A 154 10.53 -15.01 -4.51
C ARG A 154 10.08 -13.56 -4.47
N GLU A 155 8.79 -13.31 -4.67
CA GLU A 155 8.23 -11.94 -4.70
C GLU A 155 8.40 -11.22 -3.36
N LEU A 156 8.25 -11.95 -2.24
CA LEU A 156 8.48 -11.40 -0.91
C LEU A 156 9.89 -10.82 -0.78
N LEU A 157 10.92 -11.51 -1.26
CA LEU A 157 12.31 -11.05 -1.18
C LEU A 157 12.63 -10.02 -2.27
N GLU A 158 12.19 -10.29 -3.50
CA GLU A 158 12.56 -9.53 -4.71
C GLU A 158 11.82 -8.21 -4.82
N LEU A 159 10.49 -8.24 -4.81
CA LEU A 159 9.68 -7.07 -5.13
C LEU A 159 9.11 -6.39 -3.88
N PHE A 160 8.95 -7.13 -2.77
CA PHE A 160 8.22 -6.61 -1.61
C PHE A 160 9.11 -6.13 -0.48
N SER A 161 10.35 -6.62 -0.36
CA SER A 161 11.18 -6.31 0.81
C SER A 161 12.61 -5.92 0.51
N MET A 162 13.43 -6.70 -0.21
CA MET A 162 14.88 -6.48 -0.23
C MET A 162 15.43 -6.05 -1.59
N GLY A 163 14.76 -6.38 -2.69
CA GLY A 163 15.31 -6.15 -4.03
C GLY A 163 16.33 -7.21 -4.42
N VAL A 164 16.49 -7.41 -5.73
CA VAL A 164 17.46 -8.34 -6.33
C VAL A 164 18.88 -8.10 -5.80
N GLY A 165 19.63 -9.19 -5.61
CA GLY A 165 21.04 -9.16 -5.20
C GLY A 165 21.30 -9.21 -3.70
N ASN A 166 20.24 -9.30 -2.87
CA ASN A 166 20.34 -9.32 -1.40
C ASN A 166 20.02 -10.69 -0.75
N TYR A 167 19.79 -11.71 -1.56
CA TYR A 167 19.43 -13.07 -1.15
C TYR A 167 19.95 -14.09 -2.16
N THR A 168 19.99 -15.36 -1.76
CA THR A 168 20.36 -16.49 -2.62
C THR A 168 19.14 -17.25 -3.12
N GLU A 169 19.33 -18.14 -4.10
CA GLU A 169 18.27 -19.06 -4.53
C GLU A 169 17.81 -20.00 -3.41
N ASP A 170 18.72 -20.39 -2.51
CA ASP A 170 18.39 -21.21 -1.35
C ASP A 170 17.54 -20.43 -0.33
N ASP A 171 17.73 -19.11 -0.21
CA ASP A 171 16.86 -18.26 0.61
C ASP A 171 15.43 -18.22 0.06
N ILE A 172 15.25 -18.17 -1.27
CA ILE A 172 13.92 -18.23 -1.91
C ILE A 172 13.23 -19.56 -1.56
N LYS A 173 13.94 -20.69 -1.71
CA LYS A 173 13.42 -22.01 -1.39
C LYS A 173 13.00 -22.12 0.07
N ASN A 174 13.86 -21.70 0.99
CA ASN A 174 13.60 -21.79 2.42
C ASN A 174 12.51 -20.80 2.88
N ALA A 175 12.42 -19.60 2.29
CA ALA A 175 11.29 -18.71 2.50
C ALA A 175 9.98 -19.39 2.06
N SER A 176 9.95 -19.95 0.85
CA SER A 176 8.77 -20.60 0.27
C SER A 176 8.29 -21.80 1.10
N ARG A 177 9.21 -22.64 1.56
CA ARG A 177 8.92 -23.73 2.52
C ARG A 177 8.24 -23.24 3.79
N SER A 178 8.59 -22.04 4.27
CA SER A 178 8.04 -21.46 5.50
C SER A 178 6.60 -20.93 5.35
N PHE A 179 6.13 -20.72 4.13
CA PHE A 179 4.75 -20.30 3.82
C PHE A 179 3.83 -21.45 3.37
N THR A 180 4.32 -22.70 3.41
CA THR A 180 3.49 -23.89 3.12
C THR A 180 2.32 -24.00 4.11
N GLY A 181 1.17 -24.45 3.64
CA GLY A 181 -0.06 -24.53 4.44
C GLY A 181 -0.73 -23.18 4.75
N TRP A 182 -0.18 -22.04 4.32
CA TRP A 182 -0.87 -20.73 4.39
C TRP A 182 -1.77 -20.58 3.17
N THR A 183 -3.08 -20.66 3.39
CA THR A 183 -4.09 -20.66 2.33
C THR A 183 -5.32 -19.84 2.72
N PHE A 184 -6.40 -19.93 1.98
CA PHE A 184 -7.70 -19.36 2.33
C PHE A 184 -8.81 -20.40 2.14
N LYS A 185 -9.88 -20.26 2.92
CA LYS A 185 -11.09 -21.05 2.72
C LYS A 185 -11.73 -20.63 1.41
N GLN A 186 -11.94 -21.61 0.53
CA GLN A 186 -12.68 -21.40 -0.71
C GLN A 186 -14.04 -20.75 -0.40
N PRO A 187 -14.33 -19.57 -0.95
CA PRO A 187 -15.61 -18.91 -0.77
C PRO A 187 -16.77 -19.79 -1.27
N LEU A 188 -17.96 -19.58 -0.72
CA LEU A 188 -19.16 -20.22 -1.24
C LEU A 188 -19.43 -19.76 -2.68
N SER A 189 -20.18 -20.59 -3.41
CA SER A 189 -20.51 -20.31 -4.82
C SER A 189 -21.21 -18.95 -4.98
N LEU A 190 -20.83 -18.23 -6.04
CA LEU A 190 -21.41 -16.94 -6.43
C LEU A 190 -22.94 -16.99 -6.54
N TYR A 191 -23.50 -18.10 -7.01
CA TYR A 191 -24.93 -18.20 -7.25
C TYR A 191 -25.66 -18.85 -6.07
N PRO A 192 -26.82 -18.31 -5.64
CA PRO A 192 -27.51 -17.11 -6.13
C PRO A 192 -27.21 -15.81 -5.35
N TYR A 193 -26.29 -15.83 -4.38
CA TYR A 193 -26.19 -14.81 -3.33
C TYR A 193 -25.07 -13.78 -3.48
N GLY A 194 -24.27 -13.86 -4.55
CA GLY A 194 -23.12 -13.00 -4.76
C GLY A 194 -21.83 -13.55 -4.15
N HIS A 195 -20.80 -12.72 -4.12
CA HIS A 195 -19.48 -13.06 -3.60
C HIS A 195 -19.50 -13.17 -2.08
N HIS A 196 -18.87 -14.23 -1.57
CA HIS A 196 -18.66 -14.45 -0.14
C HIS A 196 -17.23 -14.06 0.25
N GLU A 197 -17.04 -13.68 1.51
CA GLU A 197 -15.72 -13.32 2.01
C GLU A 197 -14.75 -14.51 1.92
N ALA A 198 -13.60 -14.28 1.31
CA ALA A 198 -12.46 -15.19 1.39
C ALA A 198 -11.77 -14.97 2.74
N VAL A 199 -11.48 -16.05 3.46
CA VAL A 199 -10.94 -15.99 4.82
C VAL A 199 -9.66 -16.81 4.88
N PHE A 200 -8.59 -16.20 5.38
CA PHE A 200 -7.32 -16.88 5.65
C PHE A 200 -7.51 -18.18 6.46
N GLN A 201 -6.72 -19.19 6.13
CA GLN A 201 -6.65 -20.45 6.83
C GLN A 201 -5.21 -20.97 6.82
N PHE A 202 -4.72 -21.37 7.99
CA PHE A 202 -3.50 -22.17 8.09
C PHE A 202 -3.88 -23.65 8.20
N LEU A 203 -3.22 -24.51 7.40
CA LEU A 203 -3.34 -25.97 7.40
C LEU A 203 -2.07 -26.59 7.98
N PRO A 204 -2.03 -26.93 9.29
CA PRO A 204 -0.85 -27.49 9.93
C PRO A 204 -0.35 -28.78 9.26
N GLU A 205 -1.26 -29.63 8.79
CA GLU A 205 -0.93 -30.90 8.14
C GLU A 205 -0.19 -30.74 6.80
N ASP A 206 -0.28 -29.56 6.19
CA ASP A 206 0.29 -29.23 4.88
C ASP A 206 1.52 -28.31 5.00
N HIS A 207 1.93 -28.00 6.23
CA HIS A 207 3.10 -27.18 6.51
C HIS A 207 4.39 -28.02 6.64
N ASP A 208 5.49 -27.52 6.09
CA ASP A 208 6.83 -28.07 6.25
C ASP A 208 7.47 -27.55 7.56
N TYR A 209 7.46 -28.39 8.60
CA TYR A 209 8.11 -28.11 9.89
C TYR A 209 9.61 -28.43 9.93
N GLY A 210 10.21 -28.82 8.80
CA GLY A 210 11.64 -29.13 8.71
C GLY A 210 12.52 -27.92 9.00
N GLU A 211 13.78 -28.19 9.34
CA GLU A 211 14.81 -27.17 9.53
C GLU A 211 15.08 -26.45 8.20
N LYS A 212 15.29 -25.14 8.30
CA LYS A 212 15.51 -24.21 7.20
C LYS A 212 16.72 -23.36 7.52
N GLU A 213 17.49 -23.02 6.49
CA GLU A 213 18.55 -22.02 6.57
C GLU A 213 18.12 -20.82 5.73
N PHE A 214 18.03 -19.65 6.35
CA PHE A 214 17.53 -18.44 5.71
C PHE A 214 18.33 -17.23 6.18
N LEU A 215 18.95 -16.51 5.25
CA LEU A 215 19.81 -15.34 5.47
C LEU A 215 20.84 -15.56 6.59
N GLY A 216 21.49 -16.74 6.57
CA GLY A 216 22.52 -17.15 7.52
C GLY A 216 22.02 -17.59 8.90
N GLN A 217 20.70 -17.68 9.11
CA GLN A 217 20.10 -18.19 10.34
C GLN A 217 19.50 -19.58 10.10
N ARG A 218 19.53 -20.45 11.12
CA ARG A 218 18.99 -21.82 11.05
C ARG A 218 17.90 -22.03 12.10
N GLY A 219 16.82 -22.68 11.70
CA GLY A 219 15.71 -23.00 12.59
C GLY A 219 14.53 -23.63 11.85
N ASN A 220 13.53 -24.08 12.58
CA ASN A 220 12.27 -24.57 12.02
C ASN A 220 11.33 -23.40 11.78
N PHE A 221 11.73 -22.49 10.87
CA PHE A 221 11.04 -21.22 10.64
C PHE A 221 9.66 -21.42 10.00
N ASP A 222 8.71 -20.59 10.42
CA ASP A 222 7.45 -20.33 9.70
C ASP A 222 7.49 -18.97 8.97
N GLY A 223 6.41 -18.64 8.25
CA GLY A 223 6.32 -17.38 7.50
C GLY A 223 6.51 -16.11 8.36
N GLY A 224 6.07 -16.15 9.62
CA GLY A 224 6.28 -15.05 10.56
C GLY A 224 7.76 -14.89 10.94
N ASP A 225 8.46 -16.00 11.20
CA ASP A 225 9.89 -15.98 11.48
C ASP A 225 10.70 -15.43 10.29
N ILE A 226 10.34 -15.83 9.06
CA ILE A 226 10.97 -15.31 7.83
C ILE A 226 10.84 -13.79 7.75
N ILE A 227 9.64 -13.25 8.00
CA ILE A 227 9.40 -11.81 8.02
C ILE A 227 10.23 -11.12 9.12
N GLU A 228 10.32 -11.70 10.32
CA GLU A 228 11.14 -11.16 11.41
C GLU A 228 12.65 -11.15 11.08
N ILE A 229 13.12 -12.08 10.25
CA ILE A 229 14.50 -12.09 9.75
C ILE A 229 14.70 -11.02 8.67
N ILE A 230 13.74 -10.86 7.76
CA ILE A 230 13.76 -9.86 6.68
C ILE A 230 13.83 -8.43 7.25
N ILE A 231 13.00 -8.09 8.25
CA ILE A 231 12.97 -6.72 8.80
C ILE A 231 14.27 -6.29 9.48
N LYS A 232 15.15 -7.23 9.83
CA LYS A 232 16.45 -6.95 10.46
C LYS A 232 17.53 -6.61 9.42
N GLN A 233 17.25 -6.81 8.13
CA GLN A 233 18.22 -6.56 7.07
C GLN A 233 18.26 -5.09 6.68
N SER A 234 19.46 -4.52 6.55
CA SER A 234 19.63 -3.16 6.02
C SER A 234 19.13 -3.03 4.58
N ALA A 235 19.17 -4.13 3.82
CA ALA A 235 18.63 -4.17 2.45
C ALA A 235 17.14 -3.81 2.45
N THR A 236 16.36 -4.40 3.37
CA THR A 236 14.93 -4.12 3.55
C THR A 236 14.67 -2.65 3.87
N ALA A 237 15.43 -2.11 4.81
CA ALA A 237 15.32 -0.71 5.21
C ALA A 237 15.60 0.25 4.04
N ARG A 238 16.65 0.00 3.25
CA ARG A 238 17.00 0.82 2.07
C ARG A 238 15.97 0.70 0.96
N PHE A 239 15.49 -0.52 0.70
CA PHE A 239 14.51 -0.80 -0.34
C PHE A 239 13.19 -0.04 -0.09
N LEU A 240 12.63 -0.17 1.12
CA LEU A 240 11.42 0.56 1.50
C LEU A 240 11.65 2.07 1.54
N SER A 241 12.80 2.53 2.06
CA SER A 241 13.13 3.96 2.11
C SER A 241 13.18 4.58 0.71
N ARG A 242 13.71 3.87 -0.29
CA ARG A 242 13.73 4.34 -1.68
C ARG A 242 12.33 4.37 -2.30
N HIS A 243 11.47 3.40 -1.98
CA HIS A 243 10.05 3.44 -2.36
C HIS A 243 9.30 4.64 -1.76
N LEU A 244 9.49 4.90 -0.46
CA LEU A 244 8.89 6.05 0.22
C LEU A 244 9.41 7.38 -0.35
N TYR A 245 10.71 7.48 -0.60
CA TYR A 245 11.31 8.65 -1.25
C TYR A 245 10.71 8.88 -2.65
N ASN A 246 10.64 7.82 -3.47
CA ASN A 246 10.04 7.87 -4.79
C ASN A 246 8.59 8.36 -4.72
N PHE A 247 7.80 7.85 -3.77
CA PHE A 247 6.37 8.17 -3.69
C PHE A 247 6.09 9.56 -3.11
N PHE A 248 6.80 9.98 -2.06
CA PHE A 248 6.48 11.22 -1.32
C PHE A 248 7.35 12.43 -1.68
N VAL A 249 8.56 12.23 -2.23
CA VAL A 249 9.57 13.29 -2.36
C VAL A 249 9.78 13.66 -3.82
N GLU A 250 10.44 12.79 -4.58
CA GLU A 250 10.92 13.02 -5.94
C GLU A 250 10.90 11.71 -6.73
N ASP A 251 10.53 11.77 -8.01
CA ASP A 251 10.45 10.59 -8.88
C ASP A 251 11.83 9.91 -9.03
N GLU A 252 11.88 8.64 -8.71
CA GLU A 252 13.01 7.72 -8.94
C GLU A 252 12.84 6.95 -10.24
N ILE A 253 13.91 6.27 -10.65
CA ILE A 253 13.85 5.28 -11.73
C ILE A 253 13.05 4.04 -11.28
N GLN A 254 12.70 3.17 -12.23
CA GLN A 254 12.01 1.90 -11.97
C GLN A 254 12.83 0.92 -11.13
N VAL A 255 12.14 0.11 -10.31
CA VAL A 255 12.73 -0.83 -9.33
C VAL A 255 13.77 -1.78 -9.93
N PRO A 256 13.57 -2.39 -11.13
CA PRO A 256 14.57 -3.27 -11.74
C PRO A 256 15.93 -2.61 -12.00
N SER A 257 15.99 -1.29 -12.04
CA SER A 257 17.24 -0.54 -12.24
C SER A 257 17.94 -0.17 -10.93
N TRP A 258 17.34 -0.45 -9.77
CA TRP A 258 17.87 -0.02 -8.47
C TRP A 258 19.13 -0.75 -8.03
N GLU A 259 19.34 -1.98 -8.51
CA GLU A 259 20.56 -2.76 -8.25
C GLU A 259 21.81 -2.06 -8.82
N THR A 260 21.67 -1.42 -9.99
CA THR A 260 22.81 -0.87 -10.73
C THR A 260 22.90 0.65 -10.67
N VAL A 261 21.81 1.33 -10.33
CA VAL A 261 21.75 2.79 -10.31
C VAL A 261 21.46 3.30 -8.89
N PRO A 262 22.34 4.13 -8.31
CA PRO A 262 22.14 4.67 -6.96
C PRO A 262 20.92 5.60 -6.88
N PRO A 263 20.36 5.80 -5.67
CA PRO A 263 19.29 6.77 -5.47
C PRO A 263 19.77 8.20 -5.80
N LYS A 264 18.87 9.06 -6.24
CA LYS A 264 19.16 10.46 -6.56
C LYS A 264 19.64 11.27 -5.35
N ASN A 265 19.22 10.88 -4.16
CA ASN A 265 19.64 11.48 -2.90
C ASN A 265 20.00 10.37 -1.89
N PRO A 266 21.26 9.87 -1.92
CA PRO A 266 21.72 8.81 -1.03
C PRO A 266 21.60 9.17 0.45
N GLU A 267 21.85 10.44 0.82
CA GLU A 267 21.76 10.91 2.20
C GLU A 267 20.34 10.82 2.75
N ALA A 268 19.33 11.18 1.94
CA ALA A 268 17.92 11.03 2.34
C ALA A 268 17.53 9.56 2.53
N ILE A 269 18.02 8.66 1.68
CA ILE A 269 17.77 7.22 1.84
C ILE A 269 18.41 6.69 3.11
N GLU A 270 19.63 7.12 3.44
CA GLU A 270 20.33 6.70 4.65
C GLU A 270 19.65 7.21 5.93
N GLU A 271 19.15 8.46 5.92
CA GLU A 271 18.38 9.02 7.04
C GLU A 271 17.11 8.20 7.32
N LEU A 272 16.35 7.86 6.27
CA LEU A 272 15.15 7.02 6.38
C LEU A 272 15.49 5.58 6.77
N THR A 273 16.60 5.03 6.25
CA THR A 273 17.10 3.70 6.58
C THR A 273 17.46 3.62 8.06
N THR A 274 18.13 4.65 8.60
CA THR A 274 18.45 4.74 10.03
C THR A 274 17.19 4.76 10.87
N ALA A 275 16.22 5.62 10.53
CA ALA A 275 14.94 5.70 11.24
C ALA A 275 14.18 4.36 11.20
N PHE A 276 14.21 3.64 10.07
CA PHE A 276 13.63 2.31 9.95
C PHE A 276 14.33 1.32 10.89
N MET A 277 15.67 1.26 10.86
CA MET A 277 16.43 0.29 11.65
C MET A 277 16.27 0.52 13.16
N GLU A 278 16.30 1.78 13.61
CA GLU A 278 16.16 2.14 15.03
C GLU A 278 14.74 1.88 15.56
N SER A 279 13.72 2.10 14.73
CA SER A 279 12.32 1.89 15.10
C SER A 279 11.79 0.48 14.82
N ARG A 280 12.63 -0.41 14.26
CA ARG A 280 12.22 -1.72 13.73
C ARG A 280 11.09 -1.61 12.69
N GLY A 281 11.16 -0.59 11.84
CA GLY A 281 10.27 -0.35 10.73
C GLY A 281 8.92 0.24 11.12
N ASP A 282 8.82 1.00 12.21
CA ASP A 282 7.59 1.73 12.55
C ASP A 282 7.31 2.83 11.52
N MET A 283 6.24 2.68 10.74
CA MET A 283 5.89 3.60 9.67
C MET A 283 5.53 5.00 10.18
N LYS A 284 5.01 5.14 11.40
CA LYS A 284 4.77 6.48 11.98
C LYS A 284 6.10 7.22 12.17
N VAL A 285 7.12 6.52 12.69
CA VAL A 285 8.45 7.10 12.90
C VAL A 285 9.10 7.44 11.56
N VAL A 286 9.12 6.49 10.61
CA VAL A 286 9.75 6.69 9.30
C VAL A 286 9.09 7.83 8.52
N LEU A 287 7.75 7.88 8.47
CA LEU A 287 7.02 8.95 7.78
C LEU A 287 7.19 10.30 8.49
N LYS A 288 7.23 10.33 9.82
CA LYS A 288 7.51 11.56 10.58
C LYS A 288 8.90 12.09 10.26
N THR A 289 9.92 11.23 10.23
CA THR A 289 11.28 11.59 9.79
C THR A 289 11.26 12.14 8.37
N LEU A 290 10.60 11.45 7.44
CA LEU A 290 10.47 11.88 6.04
C LEU A 290 9.85 13.28 5.92
N PHE A 291 8.70 13.53 6.53
CA PHE A 291 8.01 14.81 6.38
C PHE A 291 8.65 15.96 7.16
N SER A 292 9.46 15.66 8.17
CA SER A 292 10.15 16.66 8.99
C SER A 292 11.53 17.03 8.44
N SER A 293 12.09 16.22 7.54
CA SER A 293 13.44 16.39 7.00
C SER A 293 13.59 17.63 6.11
N GLU A 294 14.82 18.13 6.00
CA GLU A 294 15.12 19.24 5.10
C GLU A 294 14.98 18.82 3.63
N PHE A 295 15.39 17.60 3.26
CA PHE A 295 15.26 17.11 1.89
C PHE A 295 13.80 17.10 1.41
N PHE A 296 12.83 16.85 2.30
CA PHE A 296 11.42 16.89 1.96
C PHE A 296 10.93 18.33 1.78
N LYS A 297 11.30 19.25 2.68
CA LYS A 297 10.91 20.66 2.58
C LYS A 297 11.47 21.31 1.29
N GLU A 298 12.72 21.00 0.95
CA GLU A 298 13.39 21.47 -0.27
C GLU A 298 12.82 20.83 -1.55
N SER A 299 12.26 19.62 -1.48
CA SER A 299 11.63 18.95 -2.64
C SER A 299 10.44 19.72 -3.24
N SER A 300 9.93 20.74 -2.55
CA SER A 300 8.89 21.63 -3.08
C SER A 300 9.29 22.37 -4.35
N ALA A 301 10.60 22.53 -4.59
CA ALA A 301 11.16 23.12 -5.82
C ALA A 301 11.41 22.08 -6.93
N LYS A 302 11.22 20.78 -6.67
CA LYS A 302 11.51 19.71 -7.61
C LYS A 302 10.26 19.28 -8.39
N PRO A 303 10.41 18.87 -9.67
CA PRO A 303 9.30 18.32 -10.44
C PRO A 303 8.89 16.96 -9.85
N LYS A 304 7.57 16.74 -9.76
CA LYS A 304 7.00 15.44 -9.45
C LYS A 304 5.62 15.34 -10.09
N VAL A 305 5.43 14.30 -10.89
CA VAL A 305 4.18 14.09 -11.63
C VAL A 305 3.14 13.47 -10.69
N LYS A 306 1.92 14.02 -10.68
CA LYS A 306 0.81 13.40 -9.95
C LYS A 306 0.35 12.16 -10.71
N SER A 307 0.10 11.08 -9.98
CA SER A 307 -0.63 9.94 -10.54
C SER A 307 -2.05 10.36 -10.96
N PRO A 308 -2.69 9.67 -11.93
CA PRO A 308 -4.06 9.94 -12.33
C PRO A 308 -5.05 9.97 -11.14
N THR A 309 -4.87 9.09 -10.16
CA THR A 309 -5.66 9.06 -8.92
C THR A 309 -5.50 10.33 -8.10
N GLU A 310 -4.27 10.78 -7.87
CA GLU A 310 -4.03 12.03 -7.14
C GLU A 310 -4.58 13.25 -7.86
N LEU A 311 -4.53 13.26 -9.20
CA LEU A 311 -5.09 14.33 -10.00
C LEU A 311 -6.61 14.38 -9.84
N ILE A 312 -7.31 13.26 -10.07
CA ILE A 312 -8.78 13.19 -9.99
C ILE A 312 -9.27 13.51 -8.59
N VAL A 313 -8.72 12.87 -7.55
CA VAL A 313 -9.14 13.13 -6.17
C VAL A 313 -8.84 14.59 -5.80
N GLY A 314 -7.69 15.13 -6.22
CA GLY A 314 -7.37 16.53 -6.01
C GLY A 314 -8.38 17.48 -6.66
N VAL A 315 -8.83 17.19 -7.88
CA VAL A 315 -9.87 18.00 -8.57
C VAL A 315 -11.21 17.90 -7.83
N ILE A 316 -11.66 16.69 -7.47
CA ILE A 316 -12.90 16.47 -6.70
C ILE A 316 -12.88 17.30 -5.41
N ARG A 317 -11.75 17.30 -4.69
CA ARG A 317 -11.57 18.09 -3.47
C ARG A 317 -11.66 19.60 -3.72
N GLN A 318 -11.03 20.11 -4.78
CA GLN A 318 -11.01 21.55 -5.07
C GLN A 318 -12.36 22.07 -5.56
N THR A 319 -13.13 21.26 -6.31
CA THR A 319 -14.46 21.65 -6.79
C THR A 319 -15.54 21.49 -5.72
N GLY A 320 -15.28 20.69 -4.68
CA GLY A 320 -16.26 20.32 -3.65
C GLY A 320 -17.33 19.34 -4.17
N GLU A 321 -17.14 18.81 -5.38
CA GLU A 321 -17.98 17.73 -5.88
C GLU A 321 -17.79 16.47 -5.02
N PHE A 322 -18.85 15.68 -4.88
CA PHE A 322 -18.84 14.46 -4.06
C PHE A 322 -18.41 14.70 -2.59
N SER A 323 -18.60 15.92 -2.07
CA SER A 323 -18.49 16.23 -0.62
C SER A 323 -19.51 15.49 0.25
N ARG A 324 -20.51 14.88 -0.39
CA ARG A 324 -21.46 13.91 0.15
C ARG A 324 -21.62 12.77 -0.87
N PRO A 325 -21.97 11.55 -0.45
CA PRO A 325 -22.22 10.46 -1.38
C PRO A 325 -23.35 10.83 -2.34
N LYS A 326 -23.08 10.67 -3.63
CA LYS A 326 -24.04 10.84 -4.72
C LYS A 326 -23.64 9.90 -5.86
N PRO A 327 -24.57 9.42 -6.69
CA PRO A 327 -24.22 8.57 -7.83
C PRO A 327 -23.18 9.23 -8.75
N GLY A 328 -22.35 8.43 -9.43
CA GLY A 328 -21.43 8.88 -10.47
C GLY A 328 -19.93 8.84 -10.13
N ILE A 329 -19.51 8.77 -8.85
CA ILE A 329 -18.06 8.78 -8.55
C ILE A 329 -17.32 7.54 -9.10
N HIS A 330 -18.03 6.41 -9.23
CA HIS A 330 -17.47 5.18 -9.78
C HIS A 330 -17.23 5.28 -11.30
N GLU A 331 -17.86 6.22 -12.00
CA GLU A 331 -17.64 6.47 -13.43
C GLU A 331 -16.22 6.99 -13.72
N PHE A 332 -15.52 7.52 -12.71
CA PHE A 332 -14.09 7.83 -12.84
C PHE A 332 -13.22 6.57 -13.01
N ALA A 333 -13.74 5.40 -12.61
CA ALA A 333 -13.02 4.14 -12.49
C ALA A 333 -13.62 2.98 -13.31
N VAL A 334 -14.67 3.22 -14.11
CA VAL A 334 -15.19 2.18 -15.02
C VAL A 334 -14.13 1.84 -16.07
N THR A 335 -14.06 0.58 -16.48
CA THR A 335 -13.07 0.14 -17.48
C THR A 335 -13.68 -0.89 -18.41
N THR A 336 -13.19 -1.02 -19.63
CA THR A 336 -13.69 -2.09 -20.52
C THR A 336 -13.42 -3.48 -19.96
N LEU A 337 -12.38 -3.62 -19.13
CA LEU A 337 -12.03 -4.85 -18.42
C LEU A 337 -13.05 -5.31 -17.38
N ASN A 338 -13.93 -4.41 -16.91
CA ASN A 338 -15.03 -4.77 -15.99
C ASN A 338 -16.41 -4.73 -16.67
N GLY A 339 -16.45 -4.87 -18.00
CA GLY A 339 -17.69 -4.99 -18.78
C GLY A 339 -18.37 -3.65 -19.10
N SER A 340 -17.73 -2.52 -18.77
CA SER A 340 -18.21 -1.20 -19.19
C SER A 340 -18.00 -0.99 -20.69
N ALA A 341 -18.94 -0.32 -21.36
CA ALA A 341 -18.79 0.09 -22.76
C ALA A 341 -17.79 1.25 -22.95
N ILE A 342 -17.35 1.88 -21.85
CA ILE A 342 -16.46 3.04 -21.85
C ILE A 342 -15.31 2.88 -20.84
N GLU A 343 -14.17 3.52 -21.14
CA GLU A 343 -13.08 3.71 -20.19
C GLU A 343 -13.29 5.02 -19.41
N GLY A 344 -13.25 4.93 -18.09
CA GLY A 344 -13.31 6.06 -17.19
C GLY A 344 -12.01 6.89 -17.23
N PRO A 345 -12.05 8.16 -16.81
CA PRO A 345 -10.90 9.06 -16.77
C PRO A 345 -9.60 8.48 -16.17
N LEU A 346 -9.67 7.69 -15.10
CA LEU A 346 -8.47 7.05 -14.50
C LEU A 346 -7.77 6.14 -15.51
N ALA A 347 -8.55 5.27 -16.16
CA ALA A 347 -8.03 4.29 -17.10
C ALA A 347 -7.55 4.93 -18.40
N VAL A 348 -8.22 5.99 -18.87
CA VAL A 348 -7.77 6.79 -20.04
C VAL A 348 -6.39 7.41 -19.78
N MET A 349 -6.11 7.81 -18.53
CA MET A 349 -4.79 8.32 -18.13
C MET A 349 -3.78 7.21 -17.75
N GLY A 350 -4.14 5.94 -17.92
CA GLY A 350 -3.24 4.80 -17.76
C GLY A 350 -3.17 4.19 -16.35
N GLN A 351 -4.04 4.58 -15.42
CA GLN A 351 -4.10 3.98 -14.09
C GLN A 351 -5.43 3.29 -13.83
N ARG A 352 -5.38 2.04 -13.34
CA ARG A 352 -6.57 1.28 -12.91
C ARG A 352 -6.36 0.82 -11.47
N LEU A 353 -7.13 1.38 -10.54
CA LEU A 353 -7.10 0.95 -9.14
C LEU A 353 -7.70 -0.46 -9.02
N MET A 354 -7.15 -1.30 -8.13
CA MET A 354 -7.46 -2.73 -7.99
C MET A 354 -7.18 -3.56 -9.26
N ASN A 355 -6.44 -3.01 -10.21
CA ASN A 355 -6.00 -3.69 -11.41
C ASN A 355 -4.71 -3.04 -11.94
N PRO A 356 -3.63 -3.01 -11.13
CA PRO A 356 -2.37 -2.39 -11.52
C PRO A 356 -1.87 -2.99 -12.85
N PRO A 357 -1.17 -2.20 -13.69
CA PRO A 357 -0.51 -2.76 -14.87
C PRO A 357 0.45 -3.88 -14.42
N THR A 358 0.57 -4.93 -15.23
CA THR A 358 1.40 -6.10 -14.94
C THR A 358 2.79 -5.68 -14.46
N VAL A 359 3.30 -6.42 -13.46
CA VAL A 359 4.65 -6.29 -12.89
C VAL A 359 5.73 -6.26 -13.96
#